data_AF-A0ABD6CDX8-F1
#
_entry.id   AF-A0ABD6CDX8-F1
#
_cell.length_a   1.000
_cell.length_b   1.000
_cell.length_c   1.000
_cell.angle_alpha   90.00
_cell.angle_beta   90.00
_cell.angle_gamma   90.00
#
_symmetry.space_group_name_H-M   'P 1'
#
loop_
_entity.id
_entity.type
_entity.pdbx_description
1 polymer ?
#
loop_
_entity_poly.entity_id
_entity_poly.type
_entity_poly.pdbx_seq_one_letter_code
_entity_poly.pdbx_strand_id
1 'polypeptide(L)'
;MPFLNRRRFIELGTTATAAALAGCWRTNQTPSYTEWIPATAGSTLTGYIDLTVSAKTSKIDPVLPLILPSSDDTTSAQFTPNLSGLDEIDDPLLKLPLKTGGQVIATSALSLVVSGLGYLIDLQTPSEGVTELLIANQTTIGTGEIDVARADKSLRNGREGAFGEINHETVSETGEFTIYEPSTDVDAAVALSDSGVIVADTRSKVRTAIETWRGNRNRAVDDNDTYEWLSNTVGSGDLLVGWDGPVQLADYYWESEDPSLVTDIVTQQVDVFSSLTFAPESRKIRTDLALQSDDVERMSRAQLKAQFGMSKKQGSLSINGNRLSVTTTLSEDDLDVDVVQSAETTAEPTVQSSNNQPEKISEAIPDNAIEFSHRAEQDLVRVNFVKEFDADKVTIRALESGSETSTTTPRSVSYLTVYAASGGDEVVVTATIDGVSGEIAREDVP
;
A
#
# COMPACT_ATOMS: atom_id res chain seq x y z
N MET A 1 -8.16 17.20 12.64
CA MET A 1 -8.08 15.72 12.63
C MET A 1 -7.89 15.21 14.06
N PRO A 2 -8.52 14.10 14.47
CA PRO A 2 -8.19 13.46 15.75
C PRO A 2 -7.03 12.48 15.51
N PHE A 3 -5.90 12.72 16.18
CA PHE A 3 -4.72 11.86 16.17
C PHE A 3 -5.03 10.42 16.67
N LEU A 4 -4.27 9.43 16.17
CA LEU A 4 -4.36 8.01 16.54
C LEU A 4 -4.05 7.78 18.02
N ASN A 5 -5.08 7.65 18.87
CA ASN A 5 -4.91 7.26 20.27
C ASN A 5 -4.85 5.72 20.41
N ARG A 6 -4.03 5.17 21.32
CA ARG A 6 -4.01 3.73 21.72
C ARG A 6 -5.41 3.12 21.82
N ARG A 7 -6.32 3.86 22.46
CA ARG A 7 -7.70 3.45 22.65
C ARG A 7 -8.50 3.43 21.34
N ARG A 8 -8.26 4.34 20.40
CA ARG A 8 -8.86 4.27 19.06
C ARG A 8 -8.29 3.09 18.30
N PHE A 9 -6.97 2.87 18.28
CA PHE A 9 -6.32 1.77 17.56
C PHE A 9 -6.89 0.37 17.91
N ILE A 10 -7.49 0.20 19.08
CA ILE A 10 -8.13 -1.06 19.51
C ILE A 10 -9.66 -0.97 19.65
N GLU A 11 -10.25 0.21 19.89
CA GLU A 11 -11.69 0.43 19.75
C GLU A 11 -12.16 0.37 18.28
N LEU A 12 -11.23 0.26 17.31
CA LEU A 12 -11.38 -0.04 15.87
C LEU A 12 -12.11 -1.37 15.56
N GLY A 13 -12.84 -1.94 16.51
CA GLY A 13 -13.40 -3.26 16.37
C GLY A 13 -14.51 -3.63 17.35
N THR A 14 -15.72 -3.08 17.28
CA THR A 14 -16.77 -3.48 18.22
C THR A 14 -18.02 -4.05 17.55
N THR A 15 -18.30 -5.30 17.99
CA THR A 15 -19.51 -6.11 17.95
C THR A 15 -19.82 -6.93 16.68
N ALA A 16 -19.56 -8.25 16.72
CA ALA A 16 -20.55 -9.34 16.52
C ALA A 16 -19.98 -10.77 16.75
N THR A 17 -20.03 -11.27 17.99
CA THR A 17 -19.79 -12.67 18.44
C THR A 17 -19.11 -13.63 17.44
N ALA A 18 -17.78 -13.58 17.37
CA ALA A 18 -16.95 -14.73 17.05
C ALA A 18 -16.77 -15.54 18.34
N ALA A 19 -17.31 -16.76 18.36
CA ALA A 19 -17.05 -17.70 19.44
C ALA A 19 -15.53 -17.85 19.60
N ALA A 20 -14.99 -17.29 20.69
CA ALA A 20 -13.61 -17.48 21.10
C ALA A 20 -13.41 -18.96 21.48
N LEU A 21 -13.13 -19.79 20.49
CA LEU A 21 -12.61 -21.13 20.71
C LEU A 21 -11.11 -21.00 20.98
N ALA A 22 -10.83 -20.72 22.25
CA ALA A 22 -9.55 -21.04 22.85
C ALA A 22 -9.29 -22.54 22.68
N GLY A 23 -8.23 -22.88 21.93
CA GLY A 23 -7.67 -24.22 21.90
C GLY A 23 -8.07 -25.05 20.68
N CYS A 24 -7.06 -25.35 19.86
CA CYS A 24 -7.04 -26.47 18.92
C CYS A 24 -7.99 -26.38 17.72
N TRP A 25 -7.69 -25.53 16.73
CA TRP A 25 -7.90 -25.84 15.31
C TRP A 25 -6.89 -25.06 14.46
N ARG A 26 -5.67 -25.61 14.31
CA ARG A 26 -5.01 -25.55 13.00
C ARG A 26 -5.74 -26.59 12.17
N THR A 27 -6.79 -26.20 11.45
CA THR A 27 -7.18 -26.97 10.27
C THR A 27 -6.00 -26.84 9.31
N ASN A 28 -5.48 -27.96 8.78
CA ASN A 28 -4.43 -27.99 7.75
C ASN A 28 -4.96 -27.42 6.40
N GLN A 29 -5.73 -26.34 6.44
CA GLN A 29 -6.20 -25.64 5.25
C GLN A 29 -5.13 -24.61 4.92
N THR A 30 -4.52 -24.81 3.76
CA THR A 30 -3.61 -23.86 3.15
C THR A 30 -4.34 -22.51 3.00
N PRO A 31 -3.70 -21.37 3.31
CA PRO A 31 -4.35 -20.07 3.18
C PRO A 31 -4.84 -19.80 1.74
N SER A 32 -6.03 -19.23 1.58
CA SER A 32 -6.68 -19.00 0.27
C SER A 32 -5.82 -18.18 -0.68
N TYR A 33 -5.09 -17.19 -0.16
CA TYR A 33 -4.20 -16.36 -0.99
C TYR A 33 -3.13 -17.17 -1.74
N THR A 34 -2.74 -18.36 -1.22
CA THR A 34 -1.72 -19.20 -1.86
C THR A 34 -2.21 -19.87 -3.14
N GLU A 35 -3.52 -19.90 -3.39
CA GLU A 35 -4.11 -20.48 -4.61
C GLU A 35 -3.67 -19.74 -5.88
N TRP A 36 -3.31 -18.47 -5.74
CA TRP A 36 -2.96 -17.58 -6.83
C TRP A 36 -1.46 -17.50 -7.11
N ILE A 37 -0.63 -18.07 -6.24
CA ILE A 37 0.82 -17.80 -6.23
C ILE A 37 1.53 -18.90 -7.00
N PRO A 38 2.05 -18.61 -8.22
CA PRO A 38 2.71 -19.61 -9.03
C PRO A 38 4.02 -20.07 -8.39
N ALA A 39 4.35 -21.35 -8.56
CA ALA A 39 5.70 -21.82 -8.30
C ALA A 39 6.70 -21.06 -9.19
N THR A 40 7.78 -20.56 -8.59
CA THR A 40 8.85 -19.88 -9.33
C THR A 40 10.20 -20.45 -8.93
N ALA A 41 11.17 -20.41 -9.86
CA ALA A 41 12.54 -20.84 -9.58
C ALA A 41 13.37 -19.77 -8.84
N GLY A 42 12.80 -18.57 -8.66
CA GLY A 42 13.44 -17.44 -8.01
C GLY A 42 12.68 -17.03 -6.76
N SER A 43 12.95 -15.81 -6.31
CA SER A 43 12.32 -15.28 -5.10
C SER A 43 10.84 -14.98 -5.32
N THR A 44 10.05 -15.11 -4.26
CA THR A 44 8.61 -14.82 -4.26
C THR A 44 8.29 -13.83 -3.17
N LEU A 45 7.96 -12.58 -3.53
CA LEU A 45 7.35 -11.61 -2.61
C LEU A 45 5.84 -11.86 -2.58
N THR A 46 5.23 -11.82 -1.39
CA THR A 46 3.79 -11.93 -1.18
C THR A 46 3.32 -10.82 -0.25
N GLY A 47 2.29 -10.08 -0.66
CA GLY A 47 1.55 -9.15 0.19
C GLY A 47 0.05 -9.42 0.08
N TYR A 48 -0.69 -9.39 1.19
CA TYR A 48 -2.12 -9.71 1.21
C TYR A 48 -2.85 -8.84 2.23
N ILE A 49 -4.07 -8.41 1.88
CA ILE A 49 -5.00 -7.75 2.80
C ILE A 49 -6.45 -8.20 2.57
N ASP A 50 -7.16 -8.48 3.66
CA ASP A 50 -8.62 -8.62 3.70
C ASP A 50 -9.24 -7.23 3.97
N LEU A 51 -9.92 -6.67 2.98
CA LEU A 51 -10.57 -5.36 3.09
C LEU A 51 -11.88 -5.43 3.89
N THR A 52 -12.48 -6.62 4.01
CA THR A 52 -13.73 -6.84 4.74
C THR A 52 -13.57 -6.70 6.26
N VAL A 53 -12.33 -6.62 6.76
CA VAL A 53 -12.03 -6.36 8.18
C VAL A 53 -12.77 -5.14 8.71
N SER A 54 -12.90 -4.10 7.87
CA SER A 54 -13.65 -2.88 8.21
C SER A 54 -15.17 -3.09 8.14
N ALA A 55 -15.67 -3.85 7.16
CA ALA A 55 -17.09 -4.21 7.01
C ALA A 55 -17.62 -5.11 8.15
N LYS A 56 -16.73 -5.85 8.83
CA LYS A 56 -17.08 -6.67 10.01
C LYS A 56 -17.59 -5.84 11.20
N THR A 57 -17.59 -4.50 11.16
CA THR A 57 -18.11 -3.65 12.25
C THR A 57 -18.83 -2.37 11.79
N SER A 58 -20.00 -2.07 12.38
CA SER A 58 -20.86 -0.94 11.98
C SER A 58 -20.55 0.41 12.66
N LYS A 59 -19.39 0.55 13.34
CA LYS A 59 -19.18 1.65 14.31
C LYS A 59 -17.81 2.32 14.28
N ILE A 60 -16.99 2.06 13.27
CA ILE A 60 -15.57 2.41 13.30
C ILE A 60 -15.12 3.07 11.99
N ASP A 61 -14.33 4.13 12.15
CA ASP A 61 -13.52 4.77 11.12
C ASP A 61 -12.50 3.75 10.59
N PRO A 62 -12.42 3.46 9.29
CA PRO A 62 -11.68 2.32 8.77
C PRO A 62 -10.19 2.38 9.17
N VAL A 63 -9.56 1.23 9.42
CA VAL A 63 -8.09 1.08 9.58
C VAL A 63 -7.38 1.14 8.23
N LEU A 64 -8.14 0.95 7.15
CA LEU A 64 -7.70 0.96 5.76
C LEU A 64 -7.19 2.31 5.19
N PRO A 65 -7.57 3.52 5.66
CA PRO A 65 -7.03 4.77 5.13
C PRO A 65 -5.57 5.01 5.54
N LEU A 66 -4.97 4.15 6.39
CA LEU A 66 -3.54 4.22 6.71
C LEU A 66 -2.66 3.50 5.67
N ILE A 67 -3.22 2.54 4.93
CA ILE A 67 -2.47 1.66 4.02
C ILE A 67 -2.84 1.92 2.56
N LEU A 68 -4.07 2.37 2.32
CA LEU A 68 -4.57 2.64 0.98
C LEU A 68 -4.71 4.15 0.77
N PRO A 69 -4.43 4.67 -0.43
CA PRO A 69 -4.64 6.07 -0.73
C PRO A 69 -6.10 6.44 -0.48
N SER A 70 -6.35 7.36 0.45
CA SER A 70 -7.71 7.79 0.76
C SER A 70 -8.21 8.78 -0.29
N SER A 71 -9.49 8.67 -0.60
CA SER A 71 -10.27 9.73 -1.25
C SER A 71 -11.31 10.19 -0.24
N ASP A 72 -10.85 10.91 0.79
CA ASP A 72 -11.79 11.53 1.72
C ASP A 72 -12.46 12.74 1.06
N ASP A 73 -13.72 12.96 1.41
CA ASP A 73 -14.67 13.95 0.88
C ASP A 73 -14.31 15.43 1.18
N THR A 74 -13.02 15.75 1.28
CA THR A 74 -12.48 17.11 1.18
C THR A 74 -11.19 17.07 0.37
N THR A 75 -11.34 17.35 -0.93
CA THR A 75 -10.31 17.92 -1.84
C THR A 75 -8.85 17.56 -1.56
N SER A 76 -8.46 16.31 -1.83
CA SER A 76 -7.12 15.92 -2.29
C SER A 76 -7.07 14.39 -2.42
N ALA A 77 -6.87 13.87 -3.64
CA ALA A 77 -6.49 12.46 -3.81
C ALA A 77 -5.00 12.35 -3.47
N GLN A 78 -4.69 12.23 -2.18
CA GLN A 78 -3.33 11.94 -1.73
C GLN A 78 -3.08 10.46 -2.04
N PHE A 79 -2.36 10.18 -3.14
CA PHE A 79 -1.99 8.81 -3.52
C PHE A 79 -0.84 8.23 -2.69
N THR A 80 -0.34 9.01 -1.72
CA THR A 80 0.62 8.57 -0.72
C THR A 80 -0.16 8.04 0.49
N PRO A 81 -0.02 6.75 0.86
CA PRO A 81 -0.57 6.29 2.13
C PRO A 81 0.05 7.13 3.26
N ASN A 82 -0.78 7.72 4.12
CA ASN A 82 -0.28 8.54 5.22
C ASN A 82 0.24 7.62 6.34
N LEU A 83 1.51 7.24 6.24
CA LEU A 83 2.19 6.35 7.19
C LEU A 83 2.73 7.08 8.43
N SER A 84 2.46 8.39 8.60
CA SER A 84 3.06 9.20 9.68
C SER A 84 2.77 8.70 11.10
N GLY A 85 1.69 7.93 11.30
CA GLY A 85 1.39 7.26 12.57
C GLY A 85 2.02 5.87 12.75
N LEU A 86 2.62 5.29 11.69
CA LEU A 86 3.27 3.98 11.73
C LEU A 86 4.74 4.08 12.15
N ASP A 87 5.39 5.23 11.98
CA ASP A 87 6.76 5.46 12.43
C ASP A 87 6.88 5.49 13.97
N GLU A 88 5.76 5.69 14.67
CA GLU A 88 5.66 5.59 16.13
C GLU A 88 5.51 4.13 16.62
N ILE A 89 5.36 3.15 15.73
CA ILE A 89 5.22 1.73 16.08
C ILE A 89 6.60 1.09 16.23
N ASP A 90 7.08 1.04 17.47
CA ASP A 90 8.37 0.41 17.82
C ASP A 90 8.30 -1.11 17.95
N ASP A 91 7.10 -1.73 17.88
CA ASP A 91 6.96 -3.18 17.98
C ASP A 91 7.41 -3.88 16.68
N PRO A 92 8.49 -4.68 16.70
CA PRO A 92 8.98 -5.36 15.51
C PRO A 92 7.99 -6.37 14.91
N LEU A 93 7.04 -6.89 15.68
CA LEU A 93 6.03 -7.81 15.16
C LEU A 93 4.85 -7.09 14.48
N LEU A 94 4.70 -5.79 14.70
CA LEU A 94 3.72 -4.95 14.02
C LEU A 94 4.35 -4.18 12.85
N LYS A 95 5.58 -3.71 13.02
CA LYS A 95 6.25 -2.86 12.04
C LYS A 95 6.42 -3.51 10.68
N LEU A 96 6.75 -4.81 10.60
CA LEU A 96 6.91 -5.50 9.31
C LEU A 96 5.60 -5.53 8.50
N PRO A 97 4.50 -6.14 8.99
CA PRO A 97 3.26 -6.19 8.22
C PRO A 97 2.64 -4.80 8.00
N LEU A 98 2.77 -3.84 8.94
CA LEU A 98 2.17 -2.51 8.76
C LEU A 98 2.98 -1.60 7.83
N LYS A 99 4.31 -1.48 8.04
CA LYS A 99 5.15 -0.59 7.24
C LYS A 99 5.47 -1.21 5.89
N THR A 100 6.13 -2.37 5.88
CA THR A 100 6.50 -3.05 4.63
C THR A 100 5.28 -3.61 3.91
N GLY A 101 4.38 -4.30 4.63
CA GLY A 101 3.16 -4.83 4.03
C GLY A 101 2.27 -3.71 3.50
N GLY A 102 2.09 -2.64 4.28
CA GLY A 102 1.33 -1.47 3.85
C GLY A 102 1.86 -0.86 2.55
N GLN A 103 3.18 -0.66 2.44
CA GLN A 103 3.81 -0.15 1.22
C GLN A 103 3.62 -1.09 0.02
N VAL A 104 3.87 -2.39 0.19
CA VAL A 104 3.68 -3.40 -0.87
C VAL A 104 2.23 -3.45 -1.37
N ILE A 105 1.27 -3.36 -0.45
CA ILE A 105 -0.17 -3.39 -0.76
C ILE A 105 -0.63 -2.08 -1.39
N ALA A 106 -0.13 -0.93 -0.95
CA ALA A 106 -0.43 0.37 -1.55
C ALA A 106 -0.09 0.40 -3.05
N THR A 107 1.09 -0.14 -3.43
CA THR A 107 1.49 -0.30 -4.85
C THR A 107 0.48 -1.13 -5.65
N SER A 108 -0.15 -2.12 -5.01
CA SER A 108 -1.17 -2.97 -5.64
C SER A 108 -2.47 -2.22 -5.87
N ALA A 109 -2.91 -1.41 -4.90
CA ALA A 109 -4.09 -0.57 -5.10
C ALA A 109 -3.85 0.48 -6.19
N LEU A 110 -2.63 1.03 -6.29
CA LEU A 110 -2.26 1.97 -7.34
C LEU A 110 -2.30 1.33 -8.73
N SER A 111 -1.89 0.07 -8.90
CA SER A 111 -1.96 -0.59 -10.21
C SER A 111 -3.41 -0.70 -10.73
N LEU A 112 -4.38 -0.90 -9.84
CA LEU A 112 -5.81 -0.85 -10.16
C LEU A 112 -6.25 0.57 -10.51
N VAL A 113 -5.81 1.59 -9.76
CA VAL A 113 -6.12 2.99 -10.05
C VAL A 113 -5.61 3.39 -11.44
N VAL A 114 -4.35 3.09 -11.75
CA VAL A 114 -3.72 3.38 -13.06
C VAL A 114 -4.45 2.66 -14.20
N SER A 115 -4.98 1.46 -13.94
CA SER A 115 -5.79 0.70 -14.90
C SER A 115 -7.23 1.23 -15.04
N GLY A 116 -7.60 2.32 -14.35
CA GLY A 116 -8.97 2.84 -14.34
C GLY A 116 -9.95 2.02 -13.50
N LEU A 117 -9.44 1.08 -12.69
CA LEU A 117 -10.20 0.14 -11.87
C LEU A 117 -10.12 0.44 -10.36
N GLY A 118 -9.54 1.57 -9.96
CA GLY A 118 -9.42 1.94 -8.54
C GLY A 118 -10.74 1.99 -7.77
N TYR A 119 -11.87 2.22 -8.46
CA TYR A 119 -13.19 2.20 -7.83
C TYR A 119 -13.62 0.81 -7.31
N LEU A 120 -12.95 -0.25 -7.75
CA LEU A 120 -13.21 -1.61 -7.26
C LEU A 120 -12.79 -1.78 -5.80
N ILE A 121 -11.89 -0.92 -5.30
CA ILE A 121 -11.55 -0.84 -3.88
C ILE A 121 -12.41 0.27 -3.29
N ASP A 122 -13.51 -0.10 -2.64
CA ASP A 122 -14.37 0.84 -1.92
C ASP A 122 -14.24 0.63 -0.41
N LEU A 123 -13.60 1.60 0.27
CA LEU A 123 -13.42 1.56 1.71
C LEU A 123 -14.69 1.88 2.50
N GLN A 124 -15.69 2.49 1.85
CA GLN A 124 -17.00 2.77 2.43
C GLN A 124 -17.93 1.55 2.30
N THR A 125 -17.73 0.73 1.27
CA THR A 125 -18.44 -0.53 1.07
C THR A 125 -17.47 -1.72 0.86
N PRO A 126 -16.70 -2.12 1.89
CA PRO A 126 -15.58 -3.07 1.76
C PRO A 126 -16.00 -4.51 1.42
N SER A 127 -17.31 -4.76 1.34
CA SER A 127 -17.91 -6.04 0.95
C SER A 127 -18.35 -6.07 -0.52
N GLU A 128 -18.22 -4.96 -1.25
CA GLU A 128 -18.58 -4.86 -2.67
C GLU A 128 -17.30 -4.67 -3.52
N GLY A 129 -17.27 -5.23 -4.73
CA GLY A 129 -16.09 -5.15 -5.59
C GLY A 129 -14.96 -6.06 -5.10
N VAL A 130 -13.76 -5.49 -4.95
CA VAL A 130 -12.58 -6.20 -4.45
C VAL A 130 -12.62 -6.24 -2.92
N THR A 131 -12.69 -7.45 -2.37
CA THR A 131 -12.76 -7.73 -0.94
C THR A 131 -11.44 -8.21 -0.37
N GLU A 132 -10.59 -8.84 -1.19
CA GLU A 132 -9.21 -9.19 -0.82
C GLU A 132 -8.26 -8.70 -1.91
N LEU A 133 -7.10 -8.17 -1.49
CA LEU A 133 -6.07 -7.70 -2.40
C LEU A 133 -4.76 -8.43 -2.11
N LEU A 134 -4.21 -9.05 -3.15
CA LEU A 134 -2.98 -9.83 -3.12
C LEU A 134 -1.99 -9.23 -4.12
N ILE A 135 -0.72 -9.30 -3.78
CA ILE A 135 0.38 -9.11 -4.72
C ILE A 135 1.39 -10.25 -4.59
N ALA A 136 1.75 -10.80 -5.75
CA ALA A 136 2.80 -11.79 -5.88
C ALA A 136 3.66 -11.47 -7.11
N ASN A 137 4.96 -11.23 -6.92
CA ASN A 137 5.91 -10.99 -8.01
C ASN A 137 5.42 -9.97 -9.07
N GLN A 138 5.00 -8.79 -8.59
CA GLN A 138 4.47 -7.68 -9.39
C GLN A 138 3.16 -7.99 -10.13
N THR A 139 2.48 -9.07 -9.75
CA THR A 139 1.12 -9.37 -10.19
C THR A 139 0.18 -9.02 -9.05
N THR A 140 -0.66 -8.01 -9.26
CA THR A 140 -1.74 -7.63 -8.36
C THR A 140 -2.99 -8.46 -8.69
N ILE A 141 -3.66 -8.97 -7.66
CA ILE A 141 -4.85 -9.80 -7.77
C ILE A 141 -5.87 -9.27 -6.76
N GLY A 142 -6.99 -8.78 -7.24
CA GLY A 142 -8.15 -8.42 -6.43
C GLY A 142 -9.23 -9.48 -6.58
N THR A 143 -9.66 -10.11 -5.49
CA THR A 143 -10.75 -11.09 -5.49
C THR A 143 -12.01 -10.47 -4.87
N GLY A 144 -13.17 -10.90 -5.35
CA GLY A 144 -14.46 -10.44 -4.85
C GLY A 144 -15.54 -10.51 -5.93
N GLU A 145 -16.66 -9.82 -5.71
CA GLU A 145 -17.77 -9.78 -6.68
C GLU A 145 -17.64 -8.57 -7.60
N ILE A 146 -17.29 -8.81 -8.87
CA ILE A 146 -16.95 -7.75 -9.82
C ILE A 146 -18.09 -7.51 -10.83
N ASP A 147 -18.53 -6.25 -10.93
CA ASP A 147 -19.38 -5.80 -12.05
C ASP A 147 -18.52 -5.69 -13.32
N VAL A 148 -18.43 -6.80 -14.05
CA VAL A 148 -17.65 -6.92 -15.29
C VAL A 148 -18.08 -5.90 -16.34
N ALA A 149 -19.38 -5.57 -16.43
CA ALA A 149 -19.86 -4.62 -17.43
C ALA A 149 -19.39 -3.19 -17.13
N ARG A 150 -19.39 -2.80 -15.85
CA ARG A 150 -18.82 -1.52 -15.41
C ARG A 150 -17.31 -1.48 -15.58
N ALA A 151 -16.61 -2.56 -15.23
CA ALA A 151 -15.15 -2.63 -15.32
C ALA A 151 -14.66 -2.64 -16.78
N ASP A 152 -15.29 -3.41 -17.68
CA ASP A 152 -15.02 -3.38 -19.13
C ASP A 152 -15.22 -1.97 -19.70
N LYS A 153 -16.32 -1.30 -19.31
CA LYS A 153 -16.58 0.07 -19.73
C LYS A 153 -15.50 1.04 -19.23
N SER A 154 -15.01 0.87 -18.00
CA SER A 154 -13.94 1.69 -17.42
C SER A 154 -12.61 1.50 -18.17
N LEU A 155 -12.24 0.25 -18.46
CA LEU A 155 -11.02 -0.10 -19.18
C LEU A 155 -11.01 0.43 -20.62
N ARG A 156 -12.13 0.29 -21.33
CA ARG A 156 -12.23 0.68 -22.75
C ARG A 156 -12.29 2.18 -22.99
N ASN A 157 -13.03 2.90 -22.15
CA ASN A 157 -13.17 4.34 -22.29
C ASN A 157 -12.00 5.10 -21.67
N GLY A 158 -11.14 4.40 -20.92
CA GLY A 158 -10.22 5.03 -20.01
C GLY A 158 -10.98 5.78 -18.91
N ARG A 159 -10.23 6.30 -17.95
CA ARG A 159 -10.76 7.27 -16.99
C ARG A 159 -9.79 8.44 -16.94
N GLU A 160 -10.31 9.66 -17.09
CA GLU A 160 -9.53 10.85 -16.74
C GLU A 160 -9.17 10.75 -15.25
N GLY A 161 -7.89 10.61 -14.97
CA GLY A 161 -7.33 10.49 -13.62
C GLY A 161 -5.90 11.02 -13.61
N ALA A 162 -5.22 10.97 -12.46
CA ALA A 162 -3.86 11.51 -12.28
C ALA A 162 -2.81 10.93 -13.24
N PHE A 163 -3.13 9.83 -13.94
CA PHE A 163 -2.26 9.11 -14.87
C PHE A 163 -2.69 9.21 -16.35
N GLY A 164 -3.73 10.01 -16.66
CA GLY A 164 -4.26 10.20 -18.02
C GLY A 164 -5.24 9.11 -18.47
N GLU A 165 -5.83 9.28 -19.66
CA GLU A 165 -6.73 8.28 -20.26
C GLU A 165 -5.90 7.14 -20.86
N ILE A 166 -5.79 6.03 -20.13
CA ILE A 166 -5.22 4.78 -20.66
C ILE A 166 -6.38 3.88 -21.10
N ASN A 167 -6.70 3.92 -22.39
CA ASN A 167 -7.66 2.99 -22.98
C ASN A 167 -7.03 1.62 -23.12
N HIS A 168 -7.83 0.59 -22.89
CA HIS A 168 -7.41 -0.80 -23.08
C HIS A 168 -8.25 -1.49 -24.15
N GLU A 169 -7.61 -2.39 -24.87
CA GLU A 169 -8.22 -3.25 -25.87
C GLU A 169 -8.24 -4.70 -25.40
N THR A 170 -9.31 -5.42 -25.74
CA THR A 170 -9.38 -6.85 -25.48
C THR A 170 -8.47 -7.59 -26.45
N VAL A 171 -7.56 -8.39 -25.93
CA VAL A 171 -6.57 -9.11 -26.73
C VAL A 171 -6.74 -10.62 -26.70
N SER A 172 -7.34 -11.17 -25.64
CA SER A 172 -7.56 -12.62 -25.51
C SER A 172 -8.54 -12.95 -24.38
N GLU A 173 -8.92 -14.22 -24.28
CA GLU A 173 -9.63 -14.80 -23.14
C GLU A 173 -8.83 -15.99 -22.60
N THR A 174 -8.84 -16.20 -21.28
CA THR A 174 -8.22 -17.37 -20.64
C THR A 174 -9.13 -17.88 -19.52
N GLY A 175 -9.83 -18.99 -19.79
CA GLY A 175 -10.84 -19.48 -18.84
C GLY A 175 -12.04 -18.55 -18.80
N GLU A 176 -12.40 -18.09 -17.60
CA GLU A 176 -13.47 -17.10 -17.38
C GLU A 176 -12.98 -15.65 -17.47
N PHE A 177 -11.67 -15.43 -17.62
CA PHE A 177 -11.09 -14.10 -17.64
C PHE A 177 -10.96 -13.55 -19.06
N THR A 178 -11.46 -12.34 -19.26
CA THR A 178 -11.18 -11.50 -20.44
C THR A 178 -9.90 -10.72 -20.18
N ILE A 179 -8.96 -10.74 -21.13
CA ILE A 179 -7.65 -10.09 -21.01
C ILE A 179 -7.61 -8.84 -21.89
N TYR A 180 -7.13 -7.75 -21.29
CA TYR A 180 -6.97 -6.44 -21.86
C TYR A 180 -5.50 -6.02 -21.83
N GLU A 181 -5.06 -5.29 -22.84
CA GLU A 181 -3.76 -4.61 -22.88
C GLU A 181 -4.00 -3.11 -23.18
N PRO A 182 -3.18 -2.19 -22.68
CA PRO A 182 -3.26 -0.78 -23.04
C PRO A 182 -3.14 -0.59 -24.56
N SER A 183 -3.86 0.40 -25.11
CA SER A 183 -3.68 0.84 -26.50
C SER A 183 -2.39 1.65 -26.70
N THR A 184 -1.62 1.88 -25.64
CA THR A 184 -0.31 2.56 -25.64
C THR A 184 0.82 1.54 -25.69
N ASP A 185 2.05 1.98 -25.95
CA ASP A 185 3.25 1.13 -25.96
C ASP A 185 3.72 0.72 -24.54
N VAL A 186 2.84 0.79 -23.53
CA VAL A 186 3.15 0.40 -22.16
C VAL A 186 2.92 -1.10 -21.99
N ASP A 187 3.95 -1.79 -21.53
CA ASP A 187 3.84 -3.19 -21.13
C ASP A 187 2.98 -3.28 -19.85
N ALA A 188 1.71 -3.63 -20.04
CA ALA A 188 0.78 -3.99 -18.97
C ALA A 188 -0.32 -4.92 -19.52
N ALA A 189 -0.92 -5.70 -18.64
CA ALA A 189 -2.10 -6.48 -18.95
C ALA A 189 -3.04 -6.54 -17.74
N VAL A 190 -4.34 -6.51 -18.04
CA VAL A 190 -5.42 -6.63 -17.06
C VAL A 190 -6.29 -7.82 -17.44
N ALA A 191 -6.60 -8.70 -16.49
CA ALA A 191 -7.63 -9.73 -16.66
C ALA A 191 -8.82 -9.45 -15.75
N LEU A 192 -10.01 -9.71 -16.26
CA LEU A 192 -11.27 -9.43 -15.59
C LEU A 192 -12.22 -10.63 -15.70
N SER A 193 -12.80 -11.03 -14.57
CA SER A 193 -13.91 -11.97 -14.43
C SER A 193 -14.92 -11.43 -13.42
N ASP A 194 -16.03 -12.13 -13.20
CA ASP A 194 -16.95 -11.85 -12.10
C ASP A 194 -16.35 -12.15 -10.71
N SER A 195 -15.35 -13.03 -10.67
CA SER A 195 -14.64 -13.51 -9.49
C SER A 195 -13.42 -12.66 -9.09
N GLY A 196 -12.91 -11.81 -9.98
CA GLY A 196 -11.76 -10.98 -9.67
C GLY A 196 -11.14 -10.19 -10.83
N VAL A 197 -10.09 -9.45 -10.48
CA VAL A 197 -9.27 -8.64 -11.37
C VAL A 197 -7.80 -8.96 -11.15
N ILE A 198 -7.02 -9.06 -12.22
CA ILE A 198 -5.57 -9.32 -12.17
C ILE A 198 -4.86 -8.25 -13.00
N VAL A 199 -3.84 -7.61 -12.46
CA VAL A 199 -3.02 -6.60 -13.13
C VAL A 199 -1.55 -6.99 -13.05
N ALA A 200 -0.83 -6.95 -14.17
CA ALA A 200 0.61 -7.16 -14.21
C ALA A 200 1.24 -6.36 -15.36
N ASP A 201 2.57 -6.30 -15.40
CA ASP A 201 3.35 -5.70 -16.48
C ASP A 201 3.27 -6.47 -17.81
N THR A 202 2.83 -7.73 -17.80
CA THR A 202 2.79 -8.54 -19.00
C THR A 202 1.62 -9.51 -18.99
N ARG A 203 1.06 -9.77 -20.17
CA ARG A 203 0.05 -10.81 -20.38
C ARG A 203 0.52 -12.19 -19.93
N SER A 204 1.82 -12.47 -20.02
CA SER A 204 2.39 -13.74 -19.57
C SER A 204 2.24 -13.93 -18.05
N LYS A 205 2.47 -12.88 -17.25
CA LYS A 205 2.28 -12.93 -15.79
C LYS A 205 0.81 -13.09 -15.42
N VAL A 206 -0.09 -12.32 -16.04
CA VAL A 206 -1.55 -12.46 -15.86
C VAL A 206 -2.02 -13.88 -16.14
N ARG A 207 -1.64 -14.44 -17.29
CA ARG A 207 -1.99 -15.81 -17.66
C ARG A 207 -1.44 -16.85 -16.68
N THR A 208 -0.24 -16.61 -16.16
CA THR A 208 0.38 -17.50 -15.17
C THR A 208 -0.39 -17.54 -13.86
N ALA A 209 -0.87 -16.39 -13.38
CA ALA A 209 -1.76 -16.34 -12.21
C ALA A 209 -3.07 -17.10 -12.45
N ILE A 210 -3.75 -16.87 -13.59
CA ILE A 210 -5.00 -17.57 -13.93
C ILE A 210 -4.80 -19.09 -14.04
N GLU A 211 -3.74 -19.53 -14.73
CA GLU A 211 -3.45 -20.96 -14.89
C GLU A 211 -3.09 -21.62 -13.55
N THR A 212 -2.46 -20.90 -12.63
CA THR A 212 -2.15 -21.37 -11.28
C THR A 212 -3.42 -21.55 -10.46
N TRP A 213 -4.28 -20.53 -10.41
CA TRP A 213 -5.56 -20.58 -9.70
C TRP A 213 -6.47 -21.71 -10.20
N ARG A 214 -6.48 -21.96 -11.51
CA ARG A 214 -7.23 -23.07 -12.11
C ARG A 214 -6.62 -24.46 -11.89
N GLY A 215 -5.45 -24.55 -11.25
CA GLY A 215 -4.72 -25.80 -11.02
C GLY A 215 -4.02 -26.38 -12.25
N ASN A 216 -3.81 -25.58 -13.31
CA ASN A 216 -3.05 -25.97 -14.50
C ASN A 216 -1.54 -25.74 -14.35
N ARG A 217 -1.12 -25.04 -13.30
CA ARG A 217 0.26 -24.80 -12.91
C ARG A 217 0.44 -25.03 -11.42
N ASN A 218 1.62 -25.47 -11.01
CA ASN A 218 1.95 -25.69 -9.61
C ASN A 218 1.92 -24.36 -8.85
N ARG A 219 1.35 -24.39 -7.64
CA ARG A 219 1.40 -23.28 -6.69
C ARG A 219 2.74 -23.31 -5.94
N ALA A 220 3.22 -22.16 -5.49
CA ALA A 220 4.44 -22.07 -4.69
C ALA A 220 4.38 -22.96 -3.44
N VAL A 221 3.20 -23.02 -2.81
CA VAL A 221 2.94 -23.85 -1.62
C VAL A 221 3.00 -25.36 -1.89
N ASP A 222 2.85 -25.81 -3.14
CA ASP A 222 2.91 -27.24 -3.48
C ASP A 222 4.31 -27.67 -3.94
N ASP A 223 5.16 -26.72 -4.38
CA ASP A 223 6.44 -26.98 -5.03
C ASP A 223 7.65 -26.59 -4.15
N ASN A 224 7.44 -25.79 -3.11
CA ASN A 224 8.49 -25.26 -2.25
C ASN A 224 8.18 -25.42 -0.75
N ASP A 225 8.92 -26.34 -0.11
CA ASP A 225 8.81 -26.69 1.32
C ASP A 225 9.05 -25.49 2.27
N THR A 226 9.85 -24.49 1.86
CA THR A 226 10.08 -23.28 2.66
C THR A 226 8.85 -22.38 2.58
N TYR A 227 8.37 -22.09 1.37
CA TYR A 227 7.16 -21.30 1.15
C TYR A 227 5.94 -21.94 1.84
N GLU A 228 5.78 -23.25 1.71
CA GLU A 228 4.73 -24.00 2.39
C GLU A 228 4.81 -23.84 3.90
N TRP A 229 6.01 -24.02 4.47
CA TRP A 229 6.19 -23.88 5.90
C TRP A 229 5.90 -22.46 6.39
N LEU A 230 6.37 -21.43 5.68
CA LEU A 230 6.15 -20.02 6.01
C LEU A 230 4.64 -19.70 6.03
N SER A 231 3.95 -19.97 4.93
CA SER A 231 2.52 -19.71 4.76
C SER A 231 1.65 -20.47 5.75
N ASN A 232 1.89 -21.77 5.95
CA ASN A 232 1.16 -22.58 6.93
C ASN A 232 1.45 -22.17 8.38
N THR A 233 2.62 -21.57 8.64
CA THR A 233 2.97 -21.13 10.00
C THR A 233 2.25 -19.85 10.36
N VAL A 234 2.19 -18.86 9.45
CA VAL A 234 1.53 -17.56 9.69
C VAL A 234 0.02 -17.57 9.44
N GLY A 235 -0.46 -18.45 8.57
CA GLY A 235 -1.89 -18.62 8.25
C GLY A 235 -2.52 -17.47 7.47
N SER A 236 -3.86 -17.46 7.43
CA SER A 236 -4.69 -16.49 6.70
C SER A 236 -4.96 -15.21 7.50
N GLY A 237 -3.91 -14.52 7.96
CA GLY A 237 -4.08 -13.24 8.66
C GLY A 237 -4.84 -12.21 7.81
N ASP A 238 -5.38 -11.18 8.44
CA ASP A 238 -6.09 -10.07 7.79
C ASP A 238 -5.14 -9.16 6.99
N LEU A 239 -3.88 -9.09 7.40
CA LEU A 239 -2.79 -8.42 6.71
C LEU A 239 -1.59 -9.34 6.74
N LEU A 240 -0.90 -9.52 5.61
CA LEU A 240 0.27 -10.37 5.50
C LEU A 240 1.29 -9.76 4.55
N VAL A 241 2.56 -9.89 4.90
CA VAL A 241 3.67 -9.63 4.01
C VAL A 241 4.77 -10.64 4.25
N GLY A 242 5.45 -11.03 3.18
CA GLY A 242 6.59 -11.91 3.30
C GLY A 242 7.27 -12.17 1.98
N TRP A 243 8.42 -12.83 2.06
CA TRP A 243 9.14 -13.30 0.90
C TRP A 243 9.84 -14.62 1.18
N ASP A 244 10.01 -15.39 0.11
CA ASP A 244 10.81 -16.61 0.05
C ASP A 244 11.92 -16.39 -0.99
N GLY A 245 13.17 -16.52 -0.58
CA GLY A 245 14.34 -16.08 -1.34
C GLY A 245 14.63 -14.57 -1.23
N PRO A 246 15.82 -14.13 -1.71
CA PRO A 246 16.26 -12.75 -1.58
C PRO A 246 15.42 -11.79 -2.42
N VAL A 247 14.99 -10.67 -1.84
CA VAL A 247 14.17 -9.65 -2.53
C VAL A 247 14.86 -8.29 -2.60
N GLN A 248 14.37 -7.42 -3.47
CA GLN A 248 14.72 -6.00 -3.50
C GLN A 248 13.43 -5.21 -3.27
N LEU A 249 13.15 -4.83 -2.02
CA LEU A 249 11.87 -4.19 -1.68
C LEU A 249 11.65 -2.85 -2.41
N ALA A 250 12.74 -2.16 -2.78
CA ALA A 250 12.68 -0.93 -3.56
C ALA A 250 11.99 -1.12 -4.93
N ASP A 251 12.05 -2.33 -5.51
CA ASP A 251 11.37 -2.64 -6.78
C ASP A 251 9.83 -2.72 -6.63
N TYR A 252 9.33 -2.69 -5.39
CA TYR A 252 7.91 -2.83 -5.04
C TYR A 252 7.35 -1.60 -4.33
N TYR A 253 8.19 -0.59 -4.08
CA TYR A 253 7.80 0.67 -3.47
C TYR A 253 7.75 1.77 -4.52
N TRP A 254 6.76 2.65 -4.38
CA TRP A 254 6.67 3.86 -5.19
C TRP A 254 7.62 4.97 -4.69
N GLU A 255 8.01 4.91 -3.41
CA GLU A 255 8.94 5.85 -2.75
C GLU A 255 10.25 5.12 -2.38
N SER A 256 11.39 5.74 -2.70
CA SER A 256 12.72 5.24 -2.37
C SER A 256 13.14 5.60 -0.94
N GLU A 257 12.30 5.30 0.05
CA GLU A 257 12.83 5.25 1.42
C GLU A 257 13.61 3.95 1.60
N ASP A 258 14.79 4.06 2.22
CA ASP A 258 15.59 2.91 2.61
C ASP A 258 14.71 2.05 3.54
N PRO A 259 14.35 0.81 3.16
CA PRO A 259 13.47 -0.03 3.97
C PRO A 259 14.14 -0.27 5.31
N SER A 260 13.75 0.50 6.33
CA SER A 260 14.26 0.32 7.68
C SER A 260 13.90 -1.09 8.12
N LEU A 261 14.91 -1.96 8.20
CA LEU A 261 14.72 -3.34 8.58
C LEU A 261 14.17 -3.39 10.01
N VAL A 262 13.25 -4.33 10.21
CA VAL A 262 12.45 -4.37 11.43
C VAL A 262 13.27 -4.89 12.61
N THR A 263 14.23 -5.78 12.34
CA THR A 263 15.20 -6.31 13.30
C THR A 263 16.49 -6.66 12.57
N ASP A 264 17.57 -6.93 13.30
CA ASP A 264 18.84 -7.39 12.71
C ASP A 264 18.72 -8.73 11.97
N ILE A 265 17.71 -9.55 12.32
CA ILE A 265 17.51 -10.89 11.76
C ILE A 265 16.53 -10.92 10.57
N VAL A 266 15.58 -9.98 10.53
CA VAL A 266 14.65 -9.84 9.41
C VAL A 266 15.30 -8.94 8.36
N THR A 267 15.91 -9.55 7.35
CA THR A 267 16.57 -8.87 6.23
C THR A 267 15.94 -9.26 4.89
N GLN A 268 16.22 -8.51 3.83
CA GLN A 268 15.76 -8.87 2.48
C GLN A 268 16.39 -10.17 1.94
N GLN A 269 17.33 -10.79 2.66
CA GLN A 269 18.05 -12.00 2.25
C GLN A 269 17.53 -13.27 2.95
N VAL A 270 16.66 -13.14 3.95
CA VAL A 270 16.10 -14.29 4.69
C VAL A 270 14.69 -14.60 4.20
N ASP A 271 14.26 -15.85 4.34
CA ASP A 271 12.87 -16.20 4.04
C ASP A 271 12.01 -15.85 5.26
N VAL A 272 10.97 -15.03 5.07
CA VAL A 272 10.17 -14.50 6.18
C VAL A 272 8.75 -14.20 5.76
N PHE A 273 7.78 -14.65 6.54
CA PHE A 273 6.37 -14.25 6.45
C PHE A 273 5.94 -13.66 7.78
N SER A 274 5.15 -12.60 7.74
CA SER A 274 4.53 -12.02 8.93
C SER A 274 3.10 -11.61 8.64
N SER A 275 2.20 -11.91 9.58
CA SER A 275 0.79 -11.59 9.48
C SER A 275 0.26 -10.93 10.74
N LEU A 276 -0.80 -10.16 10.55
CA LEU A 276 -1.66 -9.64 11.61
C LEU A 276 -3.06 -10.21 11.46
N THR A 277 -3.67 -10.53 12.59
CA THR A 277 -5.11 -10.79 12.67
C THR A 277 -5.69 -9.86 13.72
N PHE A 278 -6.65 -9.06 13.29
CA PHE A 278 -7.43 -8.19 14.14
C PHE A 278 -8.55 -9.01 14.77
N ALA A 279 -8.57 -9.06 16.10
CA ALA A 279 -9.63 -9.72 16.88
C ALA A 279 -10.46 -8.62 17.58
N PRO A 280 -11.24 -7.86 16.80
CA PRO A 280 -11.92 -6.63 17.23
C PRO A 280 -12.69 -6.81 18.54
N GLU A 281 -13.53 -7.84 18.61
CA GLU A 281 -14.37 -8.14 19.78
C GLU A 281 -13.61 -8.33 21.08
N SER A 282 -12.41 -8.91 20.97
CA SER A 282 -11.54 -9.18 22.10
C SER A 282 -10.53 -8.06 22.34
N ARG A 283 -10.54 -7.02 21.51
CA ARG A 283 -9.63 -5.87 21.58
C ARG A 283 -8.17 -6.29 21.56
N LYS A 284 -7.86 -7.22 20.67
CA LYS A 284 -6.54 -7.84 20.56
C LYS A 284 -6.08 -7.88 19.11
N ILE A 285 -4.78 -7.81 18.96
CA ILE A 285 -4.10 -8.05 17.70
C ILE A 285 -3.24 -9.28 17.89
N ARG A 286 -3.44 -10.29 17.05
CA ARG A 286 -2.55 -11.44 16.99
C ARG A 286 -1.51 -11.15 15.90
N THR A 287 -0.25 -11.37 16.25
CA THR A 287 0.85 -11.30 15.30
C THR A 287 1.42 -12.70 15.13
N ASP A 288 1.64 -13.12 13.89
CA ASP A 288 2.41 -14.32 13.59
C ASP A 288 3.60 -13.95 12.70
N LEU A 289 4.73 -14.57 12.95
CA LEU A 289 5.95 -14.44 12.15
C LEU A 289 6.59 -15.82 12.01
N ALA A 290 6.97 -16.16 10.78
CA ALA A 290 7.75 -17.32 10.43
C ALA A 290 9.00 -16.84 9.70
N LEU A 291 10.17 -17.32 10.11
CA LEU A 291 11.45 -16.91 9.54
C LEU A 291 12.38 -18.11 9.42
N GLN A 292 13.04 -18.25 8.28
CA GLN A 292 14.10 -19.23 8.05
C GLN A 292 15.42 -18.50 7.80
N SER A 293 16.40 -18.70 8.68
CA SER A 293 17.73 -18.12 8.55
C SER A 293 18.77 -18.91 9.34
N ASP A 294 19.96 -19.06 8.78
CA ASP A 294 21.11 -19.68 9.47
C ASP A 294 21.51 -18.93 10.75
N ASP A 295 21.15 -17.65 10.87
CA ASP A 295 21.43 -16.84 12.07
C ASP A 295 20.54 -17.22 13.27
N VAL A 296 19.40 -17.87 13.03
CA VAL A 296 18.49 -18.33 14.10
C VAL A 296 19.22 -19.26 15.07
N GLU A 297 20.03 -20.19 14.56
CA GLU A 297 20.78 -21.15 15.37
C GLU A 297 21.94 -20.51 16.13
N ARG A 298 22.44 -19.37 15.66
CA ARG A 298 23.57 -18.64 16.26
C ARG A 298 23.15 -17.79 17.46
N MET A 299 21.86 -17.48 17.56
CA MET A 299 21.31 -16.67 18.64
C MET A 299 20.74 -17.52 19.77
N SER A 300 20.94 -17.08 21.02
CA SER A 300 20.25 -17.67 22.17
C SER A 300 18.76 -17.33 22.14
N ARG A 301 17.93 -18.20 22.74
CA ARG A 301 16.48 -17.94 22.89
C ARG A 301 16.19 -16.60 23.57
N ALA A 302 17.04 -16.15 24.50
CA ALA A 302 16.89 -14.86 25.17
C ALA A 302 17.14 -13.69 24.21
N GLN A 303 18.15 -13.78 23.35
CA GLN A 303 18.42 -12.78 22.31
C GLN A 303 17.27 -12.70 21.31
N LEU A 304 16.76 -13.85 20.83
CA LEU A 304 15.61 -13.89 19.92
C LEU A 304 14.36 -13.27 20.56
N LYS A 305 14.06 -13.60 21.83
CA LYS A 305 12.95 -12.96 22.55
C LYS A 305 13.14 -11.45 22.69
N ALA A 306 14.36 -10.97 22.89
CA ALA A 306 14.64 -9.55 22.98
C ALA A 306 14.44 -8.84 21.62
N GLN A 307 14.95 -9.43 20.54
CA GLN A 307 14.81 -8.92 19.17
C GLN A 307 13.34 -8.73 18.76
N PHE A 308 12.45 -9.63 19.17
CA PHE A 308 11.00 -9.53 18.87
C PHE A 308 10.18 -8.86 19.99
N GLY A 309 10.82 -8.18 20.95
CA GLY A 309 10.12 -7.48 22.02
C GLY A 309 9.27 -8.38 22.93
N MET A 310 9.54 -9.68 22.98
CA MET A 310 8.71 -10.69 23.67
C MET A 310 8.93 -10.76 25.19
N SER A 311 9.89 -10.01 25.74
CA SER A 311 10.27 -10.09 27.16
C SER A 311 9.12 -9.78 28.13
N LYS A 312 8.14 -8.98 27.71
CA LYS A 312 6.97 -8.58 28.51
C LYS A 312 5.62 -9.05 27.95
N LYS A 313 5.61 -9.72 26.80
CA LYS A 313 4.41 -10.07 26.05
C LYS A 313 4.01 -11.51 26.27
N GLN A 314 2.71 -11.80 26.25
CA GLN A 314 2.22 -13.17 26.12
C GLN A 314 2.40 -13.63 24.67
N GLY A 315 3.09 -14.76 24.51
CA GLY A 315 3.35 -15.32 23.20
C GLY A 315 4.15 -16.61 23.25
N SER A 316 4.30 -17.24 22.10
CA SER A 316 5.13 -18.41 21.91
C SER A 316 6.24 -18.11 20.92
N LEU A 317 7.44 -18.61 21.26
CA LEU A 317 8.59 -18.63 20.37
C LEU A 317 9.06 -20.07 20.26
N SER A 318 9.07 -20.59 19.03
CA SER A 318 9.51 -21.94 18.70
C SER A 318 10.68 -21.89 17.71
N ILE A 319 11.70 -22.70 17.97
CA ILE A 319 12.91 -22.80 17.15
C ILE A 319 13.06 -24.27 16.75
N ASN A 320 13.23 -24.53 15.47
CA ASN A 320 13.49 -25.86 14.93
C ASN A 320 14.58 -25.76 13.84
N GLY A 321 15.83 -26.01 14.22
CA GLY A 321 16.98 -25.75 13.36
C GLY A 321 17.06 -24.26 13.00
N ASN A 322 17.18 -23.98 11.70
CA ASN A 322 17.19 -22.63 11.13
C ASN A 322 15.80 -21.97 11.02
N ARG A 323 14.73 -22.64 11.47
CA ARG A 323 13.35 -22.12 11.43
C ARG A 323 12.92 -21.55 12.77
N LEU A 324 12.46 -20.31 12.75
CA LEU A 324 11.88 -19.58 13.86
C LEU A 324 10.40 -19.31 13.60
N SER A 325 9.56 -19.53 14.60
CA SER A 325 8.18 -19.01 14.61
C SER A 325 7.90 -18.25 15.88
N VAL A 326 7.25 -17.11 15.72
CA VAL A 326 6.85 -16.20 16.79
C VAL A 326 5.37 -15.93 16.66
N THR A 327 4.63 -16.15 17.74
CA THR A 327 3.24 -15.75 17.85
C THR A 327 3.10 -14.88 19.08
N THR A 328 2.49 -13.71 18.95
CA THR A 328 2.12 -12.88 20.10
C THR A 328 0.68 -12.44 20.01
N THR A 329 0.13 -12.05 21.16
CA THR A 329 -1.17 -11.39 21.22
C THR A 329 -1.00 -10.10 22.00
N LEU A 330 -1.27 -9.00 21.33
CA LEU A 330 -1.14 -7.64 21.85
C LEU A 330 -2.51 -7.14 22.27
N SER A 331 -2.55 -6.49 23.42
CA SER A 331 -3.70 -5.78 23.98
C SER A 331 -3.45 -4.28 24.04
N GLU A 332 -4.43 -3.50 24.51
CA GLU A 332 -4.30 -2.03 24.66
C GLU A 332 -3.08 -1.62 25.46
N ASP A 333 -2.76 -2.39 26.49
CA ASP A 333 -1.64 -2.10 27.38
C ASP A 333 -0.27 -2.42 26.76
N ASP A 334 -0.23 -3.22 25.68
CA ASP A 334 1.00 -3.65 25.00
C ASP A 334 1.42 -2.71 23.86
N LEU A 335 0.52 -1.82 23.42
CA LEU A 335 0.78 -0.89 22.32
C LEU A 335 1.34 0.41 22.85
N ASP A 336 2.57 0.72 22.44
CA ASP A 336 3.27 1.94 22.82
C ASP A 336 3.04 3.08 21.81
N VAL A 337 1.78 3.35 21.49
CA VAL A 337 1.42 4.51 20.65
C VAL A 337 1.18 5.69 21.58
N ASP A 338 2.24 6.35 22.01
CA ASP A 338 2.10 7.63 22.72
C ASP A 338 1.83 8.74 21.72
N VAL A 339 0.60 9.25 21.73
CA VAL A 339 0.23 10.47 21.00
C VAL A 339 1.11 11.60 21.51
N VAL A 340 2.16 11.93 20.75
CA VAL A 340 2.71 13.27 20.84
C VAL A 340 1.63 14.16 20.25
N GLN A 341 0.89 14.82 21.14
CA GLN A 341 0.20 16.03 20.78
C GLN A 341 1.28 16.93 20.18
N SER A 342 1.28 17.15 18.87
CA SER A 342 1.99 18.29 18.27
C SER A 342 1.30 19.56 18.76
N ALA A 343 1.46 19.84 20.05
CA ALA A 343 1.32 21.13 20.65
C ALA A 343 2.65 21.83 20.46
N GLU A 344 2.94 22.18 19.22
CA GLU A 344 3.64 23.41 18.92
C GLU A 344 3.10 23.90 17.60
N THR A 345 2.27 24.93 17.69
CA THR A 345 2.07 25.94 16.67
C THR A 345 3.46 26.38 16.22
N THR A 346 4.07 25.65 15.29
CA THR A 346 5.15 26.21 14.49
C THR A 346 4.45 27.36 13.79
N ALA A 347 4.88 28.57 14.15
CA ALA A 347 4.32 29.80 13.60
C ALA A 347 4.08 29.61 12.11
N GLU A 348 2.87 29.94 11.65
CA GLU A 348 2.57 30.12 10.24
C GLU A 348 3.81 30.77 9.61
N PRO A 349 4.42 30.18 8.58
CA PRO A 349 5.38 30.94 7.80
C PRO A 349 4.57 32.08 7.22
N THR A 350 4.70 33.26 7.84
CA THR A 350 4.24 34.52 7.24
C THR A 350 4.81 34.54 5.84
N VAL A 351 3.94 34.33 4.86
CA VAL A 351 4.25 34.47 3.45
C VAL A 351 4.64 35.94 3.26
N GLN A 352 5.94 36.21 3.30
CA GLN A 352 6.45 37.47 2.80
C GLN A 352 6.33 37.40 1.28
N SER A 353 5.31 38.06 0.72
CA SER A 353 5.30 38.43 -0.69
C SER A 353 6.54 39.27 -0.97
N SER A 354 7.59 38.66 -1.52
CA SER A 354 8.69 39.38 -2.14
C SER A 354 9.41 38.48 -3.13
N ASN A 355 9.72 39.04 -4.30
CA ASN A 355 10.46 38.50 -5.42
C ASN A 355 11.89 37.99 -5.06
N ASN A 356 12.02 37.03 -4.15
CA ASN A 356 13.31 36.53 -3.71
C ASN A 356 13.25 35.00 -3.60
N GLN A 357 13.09 34.35 -4.75
CA GLN A 357 13.30 32.92 -4.89
C GLN A 357 14.75 32.59 -4.47
N PRO A 358 14.99 31.53 -3.67
CA PRO A 358 16.35 31.16 -3.29
C PRO A 358 17.20 30.90 -4.54
N GLU A 359 18.42 31.45 -4.60
CA GLU A 359 19.32 31.37 -5.77
C GLU A 359 19.52 29.92 -6.26
N LYS A 360 19.60 28.99 -5.30
CA LYS A 360 19.70 27.55 -5.53
C LYS A 360 18.52 26.95 -6.30
N ILE A 361 17.31 27.48 -6.12
CA ILE A 361 16.11 27.04 -6.83
C ILE A 361 16.09 27.64 -8.24
N SER A 362 16.43 28.93 -8.38
CA SER A 362 16.47 29.59 -9.69
C SER A 362 17.56 29.07 -10.63
N GLU A 363 18.66 28.52 -10.09
CA GLU A 363 19.72 27.91 -10.90
C GLU A 363 19.35 26.51 -11.40
N ALA A 364 18.59 25.75 -10.62
CA ALA A 364 18.31 24.35 -10.89
C ALA A 364 17.04 24.12 -11.73
N ILE A 365 16.10 25.07 -11.72
CA ILE A 365 14.82 24.93 -12.40
C ILE A 365 14.78 25.89 -13.59
N PRO A 366 14.66 25.37 -14.84
CA PRO A 366 14.58 26.21 -16.02
C PRO A 366 13.37 27.15 -15.98
N ASP A 367 13.55 28.37 -16.47
CA ASP A 367 12.42 29.29 -16.69
C ASP A 367 11.35 28.63 -17.56
N ASN A 368 10.07 28.84 -17.21
CA ASN A 368 8.93 28.22 -17.89
C ASN A 368 9.01 26.68 -17.93
N ALA A 369 9.53 26.04 -16.88
CA ALA A 369 9.41 24.59 -16.70
C ALA A 369 7.98 24.15 -16.32
N ILE A 370 7.14 25.09 -15.89
CA ILE A 370 5.80 24.86 -15.37
C ILE A 370 4.76 25.58 -16.24
N GLU A 371 3.69 24.89 -16.64
CA GLU A 371 2.53 25.46 -17.33
C GLU A 371 1.21 24.99 -16.68
N PHE A 372 0.31 25.92 -16.37
CA PHE A 372 -0.99 25.59 -15.81
C PHE A 372 -2.06 25.44 -16.90
N SER A 373 -3.02 24.57 -16.63
CA SER A 373 -4.18 24.34 -17.48
C SER A 373 -5.41 24.15 -16.61
N HIS A 374 -6.43 24.98 -16.83
CA HIS A 374 -7.64 25.03 -16.00
C HIS A 374 -8.77 24.22 -16.63
N ARG A 375 -9.48 23.45 -15.81
CA ARG A 375 -10.69 22.72 -16.19
C ARG A 375 -11.84 23.16 -15.29
N ALA A 376 -12.44 24.30 -15.62
CA ALA A 376 -13.51 24.92 -14.85
C ALA A 376 -14.75 24.03 -14.65
N GLU A 377 -15.00 23.05 -15.52
CA GLU A 377 -16.13 22.12 -15.37
C GLU A 377 -15.89 21.04 -14.29
N GLN A 378 -14.65 20.88 -13.83
CA GLN A 378 -14.20 19.85 -12.90
C GLN A 378 -13.50 20.42 -11.65
N ASP A 379 -13.49 21.75 -11.49
CA ASP A 379 -12.76 22.48 -10.43
C ASP A 379 -11.31 21.99 -10.27
N LEU A 380 -10.64 21.74 -11.40
CA LEU A 380 -9.32 21.09 -11.45
C LEU A 380 -8.30 21.96 -12.19
N VAL A 381 -7.13 22.11 -11.58
CA VAL A 381 -5.96 22.75 -12.17
C VAL A 381 -4.88 21.71 -12.39
N ARG A 382 -4.46 21.59 -13.64
CA ARG A 382 -3.37 20.71 -14.07
C ARG A 382 -2.11 21.53 -14.26
N VAL A 383 -1.05 21.14 -13.57
CA VAL A 383 0.26 21.77 -13.61
C VAL A 383 1.22 20.86 -14.36
N ASN A 384 1.63 21.27 -15.55
CA ASN A 384 2.46 20.50 -16.47
C ASN A 384 3.94 20.81 -16.25
N PHE A 385 4.76 19.76 -16.25
CA PHE A 385 6.22 19.87 -16.24
C PHE A 385 6.71 19.80 -17.68
N VAL A 386 6.83 20.96 -18.32
CA VAL A 386 7.11 21.07 -19.77
C VAL A 386 8.61 21.05 -20.10
N LYS A 387 9.46 21.10 -19.07
CA LYS A 387 10.91 20.92 -19.17
C LYS A 387 11.37 20.00 -18.06
N GLU A 388 12.41 19.22 -18.34
CA GLU A 388 13.06 18.39 -17.34
C GLU A 388 13.84 19.26 -16.34
N PHE A 389 13.72 18.96 -15.06
CA PHE A 389 14.51 19.53 -13.98
C PHE A 389 14.68 18.52 -12.85
N ASP A 390 15.73 18.70 -12.05
CA ASP A 390 15.96 17.91 -10.83
C ASP A 390 15.47 18.70 -9.62
N ALA A 391 14.60 18.08 -8.83
CA ALA A 391 14.28 18.53 -7.49
C ALA A 391 14.02 17.31 -6.60
N ASP A 392 14.40 17.42 -5.33
CA ASP A 392 14.14 16.37 -4.33
C ASP A 392 12.64 16.21 -4.09
N LYS A 393 11.89 17.32 -4.19
CA LYS A 393 10.44 17.35 -4.06
C LYS A 393 9.85 18.52 -4.83
N VAL A 394 8.70 18.32 -5.45
CA VAL A 394 7.82 19.37 -5.97
C VAL A 394 6.46 19.21 -5.30
N THR A 395 5.92 20.29 -4.76
CA THR A 395 4.62 20.35 -4.09
C THR A 395 3.76 21.38 -4.80
N ILE A 396 2.49 21.06 -5.02
CA ILE A 396 1.50 21.93 -5.66
C ILE A 396 0.34 22.06 -4.70
N ARG A 397 -0.05 23.29 -4.41
CA ARG A 397 -1.08 23.58 -3.42
C ARG A 397 -2.02 24.66 -3.93
N ALA A 398 -3.32 24.39 -3.88
CA ALA A 398 -4.36 25.39 -3.98
C ALA A 398 -4.59 26.00 -2.58
N LEU A 399 -4.47 27.32 -2.46
CA LEU A 399 -4.39 27.99 -1.16
C LEU A 399 -5.73 28.09 -0.45
N GLU A 400 -6.81 28.39 -1.16
CA GLU A 400 -8.14 28.57 -0.57
C GLU A 400 -8.84 27.23 -0.35
N SER A 401 -8.82 26.34 -1.34
CA SER A 401 -9.40 25.00 -1.22
C SER A 401 -8.56 24.03 -0.39
N GLY A 402 -7.28 24.34 -0.17
CA GLY A 402 -6.36 23.52 0.61
C GLY A 402 -5.92 22.23 -0.08
N SER A 403 -6.28 22.00 -1.35
CA SER A 403 -5.86 20.81 -2.11
C SER A 403 -4.36 20.83 -2.34
N GLU A 404 -3.67 19.73 -2.01
CA GLU A 404 -2.22 19.60 -2.19
C GLU A 404 -1.87 18.28 -2.89
N THR A 405 -0.84 18.31 -3.72
CA THR A 405 -0.20 17.11 -4.31
C THR A 405 1.30 17.31 -4.38
N SER A 406 2.10 16.24 -4.41
CA SER A 406 3.55 16.36 -4.51
C SER A 406 4.21 15.16 -5.19
N THR A 407 5.43 15.35 -5.66
CA THR A 407 6.29 14.29 -6.22
C THR A 407 7.75 14.51 -5.80
N THR A 408 8.50 13.43 -5.58
CA THR A 408 9.96 13.46 -5.39
C THR A 408 10.73 13.07 -6.66
N THR A 409 10.01 12.75 -7.74
CA THR A 409 10.58 12.32 -9.03
C THR A 409 10.06 13.16 -10.20
N PRO A 410 10.24 14.51 -10.17
CA PRO A 410 9.65 15.42 -11.17
C PRO A 410 10.07 15.10 -12.62
N ARG A 411 11.20 14.43 -12.84
CA ARG A 411 11.63 13.95 -14.18
C ARG A 411 10.73 12.89 -14.78
N SER A 412 10.10 12.05 -13.96
CA SER A 412 9.33 10.88 -14.42
C SER A 412 7.84 11.18 -14.57
N VAL A 413 7.43 12.41 -14.25
CA VAL A 413 6.04 12.85 -14.20
C VAL A 413 5.87 14.01 -15.17
N SER A 414 4.88 13.96 -16.05
CA SER A 414 4.63 15.03 -17.04
C SER A 414 3.70 16.13 -16.53
N TYR A 415 2.92 15.86 -15.48
CA TYR A 415 2.05 16.82 -14.82
C TYR A 415 1.57 16.31 -13.47
N LEU A 416 1.07 17.21 -12.63
CA LEU A 416 0.34 16.93 -11.39
C LEU A 416 -0.98 17.72 -11.40
N THR A 417 -1.96 17.27 -10.60
CA THR A 417 -3.29 17.90 -10.55
C THR A 417 -3.69 18.24 -9.13
N VAL A 418 -4.29 19.41 -8.94
CA VAL A 418 -4.95 19.83 -7.70
C VAL A 418 -6.38 20.28 -7.99
N TYR A 419 -7.26 20.12 -7.01
CA TYR A 419 -8.57 20.75 -7.07
C TYR A 419 -8.44 22.19 -6.61
N ALA A 420 -9.08 23.12 -7.29
CA ALA A 420 -9.07 24.54 -6.92
C ALA A 420 -10.47 25.11 -7.12
N ALA A 421 -10.94 25.89 -6.15
CA ALA A 421 -12.27 26.46 -6.22
C ALA A 421 -12.37 27.44 -7.41
N SER A 422 -13.41 27.30 -8.23
CA SER A 422 -13.70 28.24 -9.31
C SER A 422 -14.08 29.62 -8.75
N GLY A 423 -13.46 30.69 -9.27
CA GLY A 423 -13.75 32.07 -8.86
C GLY A 423 -12.79 32.73 -7.86
N GLY A 424 -11.51 32.35 -7.85
CA GLY A 424 -10.46 33.12 -7.15
C GLY A 424 -9.44 32.35 -6.32
N ASP A 425 -9.43 31.01 -6.36
CA ASP A 425 -8.38 30.22 -5.69
C ASP A 425 -7.00 30.46 -6.36
N GLU A 426 -5.92 30.23 -5.62
CA GLU A 426 -4.56 30.44 -6.11
C GLU A 426 -3.77 29.14 -5.97
N VAL A 427 -3.15 28.70 -7.07
CA VAL A 427 -2.33 27.49 -7.10
C VAL A 427 -0.85 27.86 -7.07
N VAL A 428 -0.14 27.38 -6.05
CA VAL A 428 1.29 27.62 -5.83
C VAL A 428 2.06 26.32 -6.01
N VAL A 429 3.17 26.39 -6.74
CA VAL A 429 4.11 25.28 -6.96
C VAL A 429 5.43 25.60 -6.25
N THR A 430 5.85 24.71 -5.36
CA THR A 430 7.07 24.81 -4.56
C THR A 430 8.00 23.65 -4.89
N ALA A 431 9.28 23.92 -5.12
CA ALA A 431 10.30 22.88 -5.26
C ALA A 431 11.27 22.89 -4.08
N THR A 432 11.81 21.73 -3.74
CA THR A 432 12.82 21.50 -2.71
C THR A 432 14.06 20.89 -3.34
N ILE A 433 15.24 21.46 -3.09
CA ILE A 433 16.54 21.02 -3.62
C ILE A 433 17.61 21.08 -2.52
N ASP A 434 18.18 19.93 -2.21
CA ASP A 434 18.98 19.61 -1.03
C ASP A 434 18.42 20.25 0.25
N GLY A 435 17.13 20.04 0.51
CA GLY A 435 16.44 20.55 1.71
C GLY A 435 16.14 22.05 1.71
N VAL A 436 16.47 22.81 0.66
CA VAL A 436 16.06 24.21 0.49
C VAL A 436 14.78 24.25 -0.33
N SER A 437 13.72 24.89 0.16
CA SER A 437 12.44 25.00 -0.57
C SER A 437 12.19 26.41 -1.09
N GLY A 438 11.58 26.54 -2.26
CA GLY A 438 11.18 27.81 -2.84
C GLY A 438 10.05 27.68 -3.85
N GLU A 439 9.22 28.72 -3.95
CA GLU A 439 8.19 28.83 -4.97
C GLU A 439 8.80 28.92 -6.37
N ILE A 440 8.25 28.17 -7.32
CA ILE A 440 8.73 28.10 -8.70
C ILE A 440 7.68 28.53 -9.72
N ALA A 441 6.40 28.49 -9.34
CA ALA A 441 5.30 28.96 -10.15
C ALA A 441 4.07 29.25 -9.29
N ARG A 442 3.21 30.16 -9.75
CA ARG A 442 1.95 30.54 -9.12
C ARG A 442 0.96 30.98 -10.19
N GLU A 443 -0.30 30.58 -10.05
CA GLU A 443 -1.38 31.04 -10.95
C GLU A 443 -2.71 31.19 -10.23
N ASP A 444 -3.40 32.29 -10.51
CA ASP A 444 -4.78 32.53 -10.09
C ASP A 444 -5.75 31.71 -10.94
N VAL A 445 -6.71 31.07 -10.29
CA VAL A 445 -7.76 30.29 -10.95
C VAL A 445 -8.91 31.23 -11.34
N PRO A 446 -9.24 31.31 -12.64
CA PRO A 446 -10.18 32.31 -13.18
C PRO A 446 -11.64 32.13 -12.78
#